data_AF-A0A8J3USZ0-F1
#
_entry.id   AF-A0A8J3USZ0-F1
#
_cell.length_a   1.000
_cell.length_b   1.000
_cell.length_c   1.000
_cell.angle_alpha   90.00
_cell.angle_beta   90.00
_cell.angle_gamma   90.00
#
_symmetry.space_group_name_H-M   'P 1'
#
loop_
_entity.id
_entity.type
_entity.pdbx_description
1 polymer ?
#
loop_
_entity_poly.entity_id
_entity_poly.type
_entity_poly.pdbx_seq_one_letter_code
_entity_poly.pdbx_strand_id
1 'polypeptide(L)'
;MIVQWCIKGISLGGDDEAKQLIDSGEGLHCNWWRDVHTITPLQIREKLTSTNADHHVNQFDGIDPGSGRPFREVTPFISFTAGTVERDAVAKTNLFHSARSVALWFGTDFGQRDHAYLYTCWVVLAPRPAVEIEGVAEEVRDLNAYRRFSAFQTEGEILVKIALPDNQIRDCEKWTFDRHRKIFTKEWAHINPRFTSPAQLSNIRDVI
;
A
#
# COMPACT_ATOMS: atom_id res chain seq x y z
N MET A 1 9.46 -10.25 13.17
CA MET A 1 9.18 -9.98 11.75
C MET A 1 7.83 -10.61 11.45
N ILE A 2 6.90 -9.85 10.88
CA ILE A 2 5.54 -10.31 10.59
C ILE A 2 5.35 -10.24 9.09
N VAL A 3 4.72 -11.25 8.49
CA VAL A 3 4.28 -11.14 7.09
C VAL A 3 2.84 -10.63 7.09
N GLN A 4 2.61 -9.52 6.40
CA GLN A 4 1.31 -8.86 6.31
C GLN A 4 0.79 -8.96 4.88
N TRP A 5 -0.43 -9.47 4.71
CA TRP A 5 -1.17 -9.33 3.45
C TRP A 5 -1.79 -7.94 3.35
N CYS A 6 -1.69 -7.32 2.19
CA CYS A 6 -2.23 -6.00 1.95
C CYS A 6 -2.71 -5.85 0.50
N ILE A 7 -3.49 -4.81 0.24
CA ILE A 7 -4.03 -4.52 -1.08
C ILE A 7 -3.69 -3.08 -1.46
N LYS A 8 -3.24 -2.87 -2.69
CA LYS A 8 -3.15 -1.55 -3.32
C LYS A 8 -4.29 -1.36 -4.30
N GLY A 9 -5.13 -0.36 -4.05
CA GLY A 9 -6.04 0.16 -5.06
C GLY A 9 -5.32 1.16 -5.96
N ILE A 10 -5.42 1.00 -7.27
CA ILE A 10 -4.87 1.94 -8.25
C ILE A 10 -5.93 2.29 -9.28
N SER A 11 -5.97 3.58 -9.60
CA SER A 11 -6.81 4.18 -10.62
C SER A 11 -5.98 4.33 -11.91
N LEU A 12 -6.16 3.42 -12.87
CA LEU A 12 -5.40 3.35 -14.14
C LEU A 12 -6.28 3.65 -15.35
N GLY A 13 -5.67 3.92 -16.51
CA GLY A 13 -6.38 4.30 -17.74
C GLY A 13 -7.07 3.13 -18.45
N GLY A 14 -6.63 1.88 -18.21
CA GLY A 14 -7.22 0.70 -18.83
C GLY A 14 -6.57 -0.63 -18.43
N ASP A 15 -7.18 -1.71 -18.92
CA ASP A 15 -6.83 -3.08 -18.55
C ASP A 15 -5.38 -3.45 -18.94
N ASP A 16 -4.88 -2.95 -20.07
CA ASP A 16 -3.52 -3.24 -20.54
C ASP A 16 -2.46 -2.64 -19.63
N GLU A 17 -2.66 -1.40 -19.17
CA GLU A 17 -1.78 -0.75 -18.18
C GLU A 17 -1.77 -1.53 -16.86
N ALA A 18 -2.95 -2.02 -16.43
CA ALA A 18 -3.06 -2.79 -15.20
C ALA A 18 -2.36 -4.15 -15.29
N LYS A 19 -2.47 -4.84 -16.42
CA LYS A 19 -1.76 -6.11 -16.63
C LYS A 19 -0.26 -5.89 -16.78
N GLN A 20 0.16 -4.80 -17.43
CA GLN A 20 1.57 -4.47 -17.66
C GLN A 20 2.34 -4.30 -16.35
N LEU A 21 1.72 -3.79 -15.28
CA LEU A 21 2.35 -3.70 -13.95
C LEU A 21 2.70 -5.06 -13.35
N ILE A 22 1.96 -6.12 -13.70
CA ILE A 22 2.36 -7.48 -13.40
C ILE A 22 3.37 -7.94 -14.43
N ASP A 23 3.03 -7.87 -15.71
CA ASP A 23 3.73 -8.56 -16.80
C ASP A 23 5.17 -8.08 -17.00
N SER A 24 5.47 -6.80 -16.75
CA SER A 24 6.82 -6.23 -16.87
C SER A 24 7.85 -6.86 -15.92
N GLY A 25 7.40 -7.37 -14.75
CA GLY A 25 8.28 -7.86 -13.70
C GLY A 25 8.99 -6.75 -12.91
N GLU A 26 8.64 -5.47 -13.14
CA GLU A 26 9.24 -4.34 -12.43
C GLU A 26 8.68 -4.18 -11.01
N GLY A 27 7.46 -4.66 -10.75
CA GLY A 27 6.77 -4.47 -9.48
C GLY A 27 6.07 -3.11 -9.37
N LEU A 28 5.72 -2.71 -8.15
CA LEU A 28 5.06 -1.42 -7.88
C LEU A 28 6.05 -0.42 -7.33
N HIS A 29 6.08 0.78 -7.91
CA HIS A 29 7.03 1.83 -7.54
C HIS A 29 6.33 3.06 -6.95
N CYS A 30 6.99 3.72 -6.01
CA CYS A 30 6.55 5.01 -5.47
C CYS A 30 6.66 6.12 -6.52
N ASN A 31 5.98 7.23 -6.28
CA ASN A 31 5.93 8.34 -7.23
C ASN A 31 7.31 8.97 -7.44
N TRP A 32 8.13 9.02 -6.39
CA TRP A 32 9.50 9.49 -6.52
C TRP A 32 10.32 8.64 -7.50
N TRP A 33 10.25 7.31 -7.42
CA TRP A 33 10.94 6.42 -8.38
C TRP A 33 10.42 6.61 -9.80
N ARG A 34 9.08 6.69 -9.98
CA ARG A 34 8.47 6.91 -11.29
C ARG A 34 8.85 8.25 -11.94
N ASP A 35 9.20 9.25 -11.13
CA ASP A 35 9.65 10.56 -11.60
C ASP A 35 11.13 10.52 -12.03
N VAL A 36 12.02 10.02 -11.16
CA VAL A 36 13.47 10.14 -11.37
C VAL A 36 14.12 8.93 -12.05
N HIS A 37 13.46 7.78 -12.08
CA HIS A 37 13.89 6.51 -12.69
C HIS A 37 15.20 5.89 -12.16
N THR A 38 16.00 6.63 -11.39
CA THR A 38 17.24 6.15 -10.79
C THR A 38 17.43 6.83 -9.43
N ILE A 39 17.65 6.02 -8.40
CA ILE A 39 17.84 6.48 -7.02
C ILE A 39 19.15 5.92 -6.47
N THR A 40 19.97 6.77 -5.87
CA THR A 40 21.22 6.38 -5.23
C THR A 40 21.01 6.00 -3.76
N PRO A 41 21.87 5.15 -3.17
CA PRO A 41 21.78 4.81 -1.75
C PRO A 41 21.82 6.01 -0.79
N LEU A 42 22.51 7.10 -1.17
CA LEU A 42 22.53 8.33 -0.38
C LEU A 42 21.14 8.97 -0.36
N GLN A 43 20.52 9.14 -1.54
CA GLN A 43 19.18 9.71 -1.66
C GLN A 43 18.14 8.86 -0.91
N ILE A 44 18.28 7.53 -0.92
CA ILE A 44 17.40 6.63 -0.13
C ILE A 44 17.46 7.00 1.35
N ARG A 45 18.67 7.15 1.92
CA ARG A 45 18.84 7.51 3.34
C ARG A 45 18.30 8.90 3.66
N GLU A 46 18.39 9.84 2.73
CA GLU A 46 17.87 11.20 2.89
C GLU A 46 16.34 11.26 2.79
N LYS A 47 15.71 10.37 2.02
CA LYS A 47 14.26 10.33 1.80
C LYS A 47 13.52 9.40 2.76
N LEU A 48 14.09 8.26 3.13
CA LEU A 48 13.47 7.30 4.04
C LEU A 48 13.65 7.72 5.50
N THR A 49 12.93 8.77 5.90
CA THR A 49 12.97 9.32 7.26
C THR A 49 11.59 9.31 7.91
N SER A 50 11.56 9.30 9.24
CA SER A 50 10.31 9.44 9.99
C SER A 50 9.53 10.71 9.65
N THR A 51 10.22 11.80 9.30
CA THR A 51 9.59 13.06 8.89
C THR A 51 8.83 12.89 7.56
N ASN A 52 9.46 12.25 6.57
CA ASN A 52 8.79 11.99 5.30
C ASN A 52 7.66 10.97 5.44
N ALA A 53 7.79 9.99 6.34
CA ALA A 53 6.69 9.08 6.66
C ALA A 53 5.51 9.86 7.28
N ASP A 54 5.77 10.78 8.22
CA ASP A 54 4.75 11.63 8.82
C ASP A 54 4.08 12.53 7.76
N HIS A 55 4.86 13.15 6.86
CA HIS A 55 4.33 13.92 5.75
C HIS A 55 3.47 13.07 4.81
N HIS A 56 3.87 11.84 4.50
CA HIS A 56 3.07 10.93 3.67
C HIS A 56 1.70 10.68 4.29
N VAL A 57 1.69 10.47 5.60
CA VAL A 57 0.54 10.01 6.37
C VAL A 57 -0.43 11.15 6.70
N ASN A 58 0.10 12.35 6.96
CA ASN A 58 -0.66 13.48 7.51
C ASN A 58 -0.71 14.71 6.59
N GLN A 59 0.18 14.80 5.60
CA GLN A 59 0.36 15.98 4.75
C GLN A 59 0.55 15.57 3.28
N PHE A 60 -0.13 14.50 2.85
CA PHE A 60 0.07 13.90 1.52
C PHE A 60 -0.11 14.89 0.37
N ASP A 61 -1.13 15.75 0.44
CA ASP A 61 -1.40 16.81 -0.54
C ASP A 61 -0.67 18.14 -0.23
N GLY A 62 0.08 18.20 0.87
CA GLY A 62 0.88 19.37 1.25
C GLY A 62 2.08 19.57 0.34
N ILE A 63 2.69 20.76 0.38
CA ILE A 63 3.92 21.05 -0.37
C ILE A 63 5.12 20.48 0.39
N ASP A 64 5.92 19.69 -0.31
CA ASP A 64 7.23 19.24 0.16
C ASP A 64 8.19 20.45 0.23
N PRO A 65 8.71 20.81 1.41
CA PRO A 65 9.61 21.96 1.55
C PRO A 65 10.91 21.82 0.75
N GLY A 66 11.35 20.59 0.50
CA GLY A 66 12.61 20.32 -0.23
C GLY A 66 12.48 20.53 -1.74
N SER A 67 11.37 20.10 -2.34
CA SER A 67 11.16 20.17 -3.79
C SER A 67 10.21 21.28 -4.25
N GLY A 68 9.42 21.87 -3.35
CA GLY A 68 8.37 22.85 -3.69
C GLY A 68 7.17 22.25 -4.42
N ARG A 69 7.08 20.92 -4.53
CA ARG A 69 6.01 20.17 -5.21
C ARG A 69 5.04 19.53 -4.21
N PRO A 70 3.82 19.15 -4.60
CA PRO A 70 2.96 18.33 -3.76
C PRO A 70 3.67 17.05 -3.30
N PHE A 71 3.62 16.74 -2.01
CA PHE A 71 4.35 15.63 -1.41
C PHE A 71 3.97 14.28 -2.05
N ARG A 72 2.71 14.10 -2.40
CA ARG A 72 2.21 12.95 -3.16
C ARG A 72 3.01 12.65 -4.42
N GLU A 73 3.60 13.64 -5.09
CA GLU A 73 4.37 13.43 -6.32
C GLU A 73 5.81 12.97 -6.05
N VAL A 74 6.36 13.33 -4.89
CA VAL A 74 7.77 13.14 -4.56
C VAL A 74 7.99 12.20 -3.37
N THR A 75 6.92 11.55 -2.92
CA THR A 75 6.94 10.67 -1.77
C THR A 75 7.73 9.39 -2.07
N PRO A 76 8.56 8.91 -1.13
CA PRO A 76 9.29 7.66 -1.29
C PRO A 76 8.45 6.44 -0.86
N PHE A 77 7.18 6.61 -0.47
CA PHE A 77 6.33 5.53 0.03
C PHE A 77 5.18 5.20 -0.91
N ILE A 78 4.69 3.98 -0.80
CA ILE A 78 3.49 3.48 -1.46
C ILE A 78 2.50 3.06 -0.37
N SER A 79 1.33 3.70 -0.27
CA SER A 79 0.28 3.29 0.65
C SER A 79 -0.40 2.01 0.16
N PHE A 80 -0.39 0.98 0.99
CA PHE A 80 -1.26 -0.19 0.88
C PHE A 80 -2.25 -0.18 2.05
N THR A 81 -3.30 -0.98 1.97
CA THR A 81 -4.20 -1.21 3.11
C THR A 81 -4.18 -2.69 3.53
N ALA A 82 -4.05 -2.93 4.82
CA ALA A 82 -4.25 -4.24 5.44
C ALA A 82 -5.68 -4.40 6.00
N GLY A 83 -6.51 -3.36 5.88
CA GLY A 83 -7.76 -3.24 6.61
C GLY A 83 -7.53 -3.00 8.10
N THR A 84 -8.61 -2.75 8.83
CA THR A 84 -8.54 -2.54 10.28
C THR A 84 -9.87 -2.84 10.95
N VAL A 85 -9.81 -2.93 12.27
CA VAL A 85 -10.97 -3.12 13.13
C VAL A 85 -11.09 -1.92 14.05
N GLU A 86 -12.19 -1.20 13.90
CA GLU A 86 -12.56 -0.11 14.78
C GLU A 86 -13.49 -0.62 15.87
N ARG A 87 -13.22 -0.24 17.12
CA ARG A 87 -14.09 -0.59 18.25
C ARG A 87 -15.10 0.53 18.47
N ASP A 88 -16.36 0.25 18.20
CA ASP A 88 -17.45 1.12 18.61
C ASP A 88 -17.84 0.79 20.05
N ALA A 89 -17.32 1.59 20.99
CA ALA A 89 -17.56 1.39 22.42
C ALA A 89 -19.03 1.68 22.82
N VAL A 90 -19.72 2.56 22.08
CA VAL A 90 -21.10 2.95 22.38
C VAL A 90 -22.04 1.81 21.98
N ALA A 91 -21.89 1.31 20.75
CA ALA A 91 -22.65 0.17 20.26
C ALA A 91 -22.11 -1.20 20.76
N LYS A 92 -20.96 -1.21 21.44
CA LYS A 92 -20.26 -2.42 21.92
C LYS A 92 -20.02 -3.43 20.81
N THR A 93 -19.64 -2.94 19.63
CA THR A 93 -19.40 -3.77 18.45
C THR A 93 -18.07 -3.43 17.81
N ASN A 94 -17.62 -4.28 16.91
CA ASN A 94 -16.44 -4.06 16.09
C ASN A 94 -16.89 -3.76 14.66
N LEU A 95 -16.45 -2.64 14.12
CA LEU A 95 -16.62 -2.28 12.71
C LEU A 95 -15.40 -2.76 11.94
N PHE A 96 -15.63 -3.60 10.94
CA PHE A 96 -14.57 -4.17 10.10
C PHE A 96 -14.42 -3.34 8.83
N HIS A 97 -13.28 -2.67 8.70
CA HIS A 97 -12.88 -1.96 7.50
C HIS A 97 -11.97 -2.88 6.69
N SER A 98 -12.55 -3.69 5.80
CA SER A 98 -11.76 -4.68 5.05
C SER A 98 -10.76 -4.00 4.11
N ALA A 99 -9.56 -4.58 3.96
CA ALA A 99 -8.54 -4.10 3.02
C ALA A 99 -9.10 -3.91 1.61
N ARG A 100 -9.96 -4.84 1.16
CA ARG A 100 -10.57 -4.77 -0.17
C ARG A 100 -11.50 -3.58 -0.29
N SER A 101 -12.38 -3.33 0.70
CA SER A 101 -13.31 -2.20 0.69
C SER A 101 -12.57 -0.87 0.62
N VAL A 102 -11.52 -0.71 1.43
CA VAL A 102 -10.67 0.49 1.44
C VAL A 102 -9.95 0.63 0.10
N ALA A 103 -9.34 -0.44 -0.42
CA ALA A 103 -8.63 -0.41 -1.68
C ALA A 103 -9.54 -0.11 -2.88
N LEU A 104 -10.78 -0.58 -2.89
CA LEU A 104 -11.78 -0.23 -3.92
C LEU A 104 -12.07 1.27 -3.93
N TRP A 105 -12.17 1.88 -2.75
CA TRP A 105 -12.40 3.31 -2.64
C TRP A 105 -11.23 4.13 -3.18
N PHE A 106 -9.99 3.75 -2.86
CA PHE A 106 -8.81 4.36 -3.46
C PHE A 106 -8.71 4.09 -4.97
N GLY A 107 -8.95 2.86 -5.41
CA GLY A 107 -8.83 2.46 -6.81
C GLY A 107 -9.84 3.12 -7.73
N THR A 108 -11.00 3.51 -7.19
CA THR A 108 -12.01 4.33 -7.90
C THR A 108 -11.76 5.83 -7.79
N ASP A 109 -10.64 6.27 -7.22
CA ASP A 109 -10.40 7.69 -6.92
C ASP A 109 -11.56 8.29 -6.12
N PHE A 110 -11.93 7.65 -5.01
CA PHE A 110 -13.04 8.03 -4.15
C PHE A 110 -14.39 8.10 -4.89
N GLY A 111 -14.61 7.16 -5.81
CA GLY A 111 -15.83 7.07 -6.63
C GLY A 111 -15.85 7.99 -7.86
N GLN A 112 -14.76 8.70 -8.17
CA GLN A 112 -14.64 9.50 -9.39
C GLN A 112 -14.44 8.67 -10.66
N ARG A 113 -14.01 7.42 -10.53
CA ARG A 113 -13.96 6.40 -11.60
C ARG A 113 -14.98 5.30 -11.35
N ASP A 114 -15.42 4.69 -12.45
CA ASP A 114 -16.37 3.57 -12.46
C ASP A 114 -15.67 2.20 -12.41
N HIS A 115 -14.36 2.17 -12.22
CA HIS A 115 -13.58 0.95 -12.06
C HIS A 115 -12.37 1.17 -11.16
N ALA A 116 -11.85 0.06 -10.63
CA ALA A 116 -10.66 0.00 -9.79
C ALA A 116 -9.82 -1.22 -10.14
N TYR A 117 -8.50 -1.08 -10.06
CA TYR A 117 -7.56 -2.21 -10.12
C TYR A 117 -6.99 -2.45 -8.73
N LEU A 118 -7.09 -3.69 -8.25
CA LEU A 118 -6.61 -4.10 -6.93
C LEU A 118 -5.44 -5.05 -7.06
N TYR A 119 -4.29 -4.69 -6.50
CA TYR A 119 -3.11 -5.55 -6.42
C TYR A 119 -3.05 -6.17 -5.03
N THR A 120 -3.19 -7.49 -4.96
CA THR A 120 -3.04 -8.23 -3.68
C THR A 120 -1.60 -8.63 -3.49
N CYS A 121 -1.00 -8.22 -2.38
CA CYS A 121 0.42 -8.37 -2.11
C CYS A 121 0.68 -8.84 -0.68
N TRP A 122 1.90 -9.29 -0.40
CA TRP A 122 2.39 -9.42 0.97
C TRP A 122 3.65 -8.57 1.18
N VAL A 123 3.85 -8.13 2.42
CA VAL A 123 5.02 -7.35 2.83
C VAL A 123 5.56 -7.84 4.16
N VAL A 124 6.78 -7.43 4.48
CA VAL A 124 7.42 -7.74 5.76
C VAL A 124 7.32 -6.54 6.69
N LEU A 125 6.78 -6.74 7.88
CA LEU A 125 6.75 -5.73 8.94
C LEU A 125 7.80 -6.02 10.02
N ALA A 126 8.43 -4.95 10.48
CA ALA A 126 9.26 -4.95 11.68
C ALA A 126 8.39 -4.75 12.93
N PRO A 127 8.78 -5.31 14.10
CA PRO A 127 8.04 -5.12 15.36
C PRO A 127 8.16 -3.70 15.93
N ARG A 128 9.01 -2.85 15.34
CA ARG A 128 9.24 -1.45 15.71
C ARG A 128 9.41 -0.62 14.44
N PRO A 129 9.12 0.69 14.47
CA PRO A 129 9.38 1.58 13.35
C PRO A 129 10.82 1.45 12.86
N ALA A 130 11.00 1.28 11.55
CA ALA A 130 12.31 1.08 10.95
C ALA A 130 12.39 1.78 9.57
N VAL A 131 11.97 3.04 9.50
CA VAL A 131 11.68 3.77 8.25
C VAL A 131 12.88 3.74 7.28
N GLU A 132 14.09 3.82 7.82
CA GLU A 132 15.36 3.84 7.09
C GLU A 132 15.70 2.49 6.42
N ILE A 133 15.05 1.39 6.84
CA ILE A 133 15.27 0.04 6.32
C ILE A 133 14.30 -0.24 5.18
N GLU A 134 14.78 -0.14 3.94
CA GLU A 134 13.97 -0.27 2.71
C GLU A 134 13.16 -1.58 2.65
N GLY A 135 13.76 -2.71 3.01
CA GLY A 135 13.15 -4.04 2.86
C GLY A 135 12.04 -4.39 3.85
N VAL A 136 11.66 -3.48 4.76
CA VAL A 136 10.53 -3.67 5.68
C VAL A 136 9.53 -2.54 5.54
N ALA A 137 8.25 -2.86 5.49
CA ALA A 137 7.16 -1.90 5.46
C ALA A 137 6.82 -1.40 6.88
N GLU A 138 6.07 -0.30 6.95
CA GLU A 138 5.63 0.30 8.22
C GLU A 138 4.11 0.21 8.37
N GLU A 139 3.63 -0.35 9.48
CA GLU A 139 2.23 -0.29 9.87
C GLU A 139 1.95 1.02 10.62
N VAL A 140 1.80 2.10 9.86
CA VAL A 140 1.73 3.48 10.39
C VAL A 140 0.45 3.81 11.14
N ARG A 141 -0.49 2.86 11.24
CA ARG A 141 -1.77 3.00 11.94
C ARG A 141 -1.89 2.12 13.18
N ASP A 142 -0.89 1.29 13.50
CA ASP A 142 -0.83 0.57 14.78
C ASP A 142 -0.40 1.54 15.89
N LEU A 143 -1.31 1.82 16.83
CA LEU A 143 -1.05 2.73 17.94
C LEU A 143 0.06 2.25 18.90
N ASN A 144 0.43 0.97 18.88
CA ASN A 144 1.55 0.48 19.68
C ASN A 144 2.91 0.90 19.09
N ALA A 145 3.01 0.98 17.76
CA ALA A 145 4.21 1.34 17.02
C ALA A 145 4.23 2.83 16.62
N TYR A 146 3.11 3.37 16.18
CA TYR A 146 2.92 4.72 15.64
C TYR A 146 1.86 5.49 16.45
N ARG A 147 2.32 6.13 17.53
CA ARG A 147 1.45 6.82 18.51
C ARG A 147 0.96 8.20 18.10
N ARG A 148 1.51 8.77 17.02
CA ARG A 148 1.10 10.09 16.55
C ARG A 148 -0.32 10.00 16.00
N PHE A 149 -1.10 11.04 16.26
CA PHE A 149 -2.48 11.12 15.79
C PHE A 149 -2.54 11.09 14.25
N SER A 150 -3.57 10.45 13.72
CA SER A 150 -4.02 10.63 12.35
C SER A 150 -5.53 10.42 12.22
N ALA A 151 -6.16 11.24 11.40
CA ALA A 151 -7.56 11.11 11.03
C ALA A 151 -7.85 9.87 10.15
N PHE A 152 -6.84 9.30 9.52
CA PHE A 152 -6.94 8.18 8.56
C PHE A 152 -6.63 6.82 9.19
N GLN A 153 -6.71 6.71 10.52
CA GLN A 153 -6.38 5.47 11.25
C GLN A 153 -7.19 4.26 10.76
N THR A 154 -8.45 4.48 10.37
CA THR A 154 -9.39 3.43 9.94
C THR A 154 -9.08 2.87 8.54
N GLU A 155 -8.06 3.36 7.85
CA GLU A 155 -7.66 2.84 6.53
C GLU A 155 -6.73 1.63 6.63
N GLY A 156 -6.14 1.36 7.80
CA GLY A 156 -5.21 0.25 8.00
C GLY A 156 -3.98 0.34 7.10
N GLU A 157 -3.43 1.55 6.96
CA GLU A 157 -2.35 1.84 6.02
C GLU A 157 -1.04 1.13 6.39
N ILE A 158 -0.45 0.52 5.37
CA ILE A 158 0.90 -0.04 5.38
C ILE A 158 1.75 0.75 4.37
N LEU A 159 2.87 1.33 4.82
CA LEU A 159 3.80 2.04 3.94
C LEU A 159 4.87 1.09 3.43
N VAL A 160 4.86 0.83 2.12
CA VAL A 160 5.98 0.20 1.42
C VAL A 160 6.95 1.28 0.96
N LYS A 161 8.25 1.01 1.06
CA LYS A 161 9.32 1.96 0.74
C LYS A 161 9.82 1.70 -0.67
N ILE A 162 9.88 2.75 -1.48
CA ILE A 162 10.45 2.81 -2.83
C ILE A 162 9.78 1.87 -3.84
N ALA A 163 9.91 0.56 -3.66
CA ALA A 163 9.37 -0.45 -4.55
C ALA A 163 8.82 -1.65 -3.77
N LEU A 164 7.74 -2.22 -4.28
CA LEU A 164 7.32 -3.58 -3.98
C LEU A 164 7.77 -4.50 -5.12
N PRO A 165 8.74 -5.41 -4.89
CA PRO A 165 9.11 -6.44 -5.84
C PRO A 165 7.93 -7.20 -6.45
N ASP A 166 8.05 -7.54 -7.74
CA ASP A 166 6.98 -8.21 -8.49
C ASP A 166 6.58 -9.56 -7.88
N ASN A 167 7.55 -10.33 -7.38
CA ASN A 167 7.31 -11.63 -6.76
C ASN A 167 6.53 -11.56 -5.43
N GLN A 168 6.28 -10.36 -4.89
CA GLN A 168 5.41 -10.14 -3.73
C GLN A 168 3.96 -9.80 -4.12
N ILE A 169 3.69 -9.63 -5.41
CA ILE A 169 2.36 -9.35 -5.98
C ILE A 169 1.75 -10.67 -6.43
N ARG A 170 0.60 -11.05 -5.86
CA ARG A 170 -0.09 -12.30 -6.18
C ARG A 170 -0.91 -12.18 -7.47
N ASP A 171 -1.72 -11.13 -7.56
CA ASP A 171 -2.64 -10.90 -8.66
C ASP A 171 -3.12 -9.45 -8.72
N CYS A 172 -3.67 -9.10 -9.88
CA CYS A 172 -4.42 -7.87 -10.12
C CYS A 172 -5.89 -8.25 -10.40
N GLU A 173 -6.82 -7.63 -9.69
CA GLU A 173 -8.26 -7.76 -9.94
C GLU A 173 -8.80 -6.46 -10.54
N LYS A 174 -9.63 -6.55 -11.58
CA LYS A 174 -10.48 -5.43 -12.01
C LYS A 174 -11.85 -5.53 -11.38
N TRP A 175 -12.32 -4.41 -10.86
CA TRP A 175 -13.65 -4.25 -10.31
C TRP A 175 -14.34 -3.07 -10.97
N THR A 176 -15.62 -3.20 -11.28
CA THR A 176 -16.47 -2.08 -11.70
C THR A 176 -17.37 -1.60 -10.58
N PHE A 177 -17.66 -0.31 -10.60
CA PHE A 177 -18.44 0.40 -9.60
C PHE A 177 -19.71 0.98 -10.22
N ASP A 178 -20.84 0.36 -9.91
CA ASP A 178 -22.15 0.95 -10.19
C ASP A 178 -22.42 2.06 -9.17
N ARG A 179 -22.27 3.32 -9.59
CA ARG A 179 -22.46 4.49 -8.71
C ARG A 179 -23.90 4.65 -8.25
N HIS A 180 -24.88 4.22 -9.04
CA HIS A 180 -26.29 4.34 -8.69
C HIS A 180 -26.66 3.36 -7.58
N ARG A 181 -26.18 2.11 -7.69
CA ARG A 181 -26.43 1.06 -6.71
C ARG A 181 -25.41 1.06 -5.56
N LYS A 182 -24.29 1.77 -5.73
CA LYS A 182 -23.12 1.76 -4.84
C LYS A 182 -22.57 0.34 -4.64
N ILE A 183 -22.49 -0.44 -5.73
CA ILE A 183 -22.07 -1.84 -5.71
C ILE A 183 -20.79 -2.01 -6.52
N PHE A 184 -19.87 -2.80 -5.99
CA PHE A 184 -18.67 -3.25 -6.67
C PHE A 184 -18.85 -4.67 -7.19
N THR A 185 -18.47 -4.91 -8.44
CA THR A 185 -18.48 -6.25 -9.06
C THR A 185 -17.12 -6.57 -9.64
N LYS A 186 -16.58 -7.75 -9.32
CA LYS A 186 -15.32 -8.22 -9.90
C LYS A 186 -15.56 -8.62 -11.35
N GLU A 187 -14.77 -8.07 -12.27
CA GLU A 187 -14.84 -8.42 -13.70
C GLU A 187 -13.85 -9.52 -14.06
N TRP A 188 -12.58 -9.36 -13.67
CA TRP A 188 -11.53 -10.32 -13.97
C TRP A 188 -10.43 -10.32 -12.91
N ALA A 189 -9.58 -11.33 -12.98
CA ALA A 189 -8.30 -11.39 -12.27
C ALA A 189 -7.18 -11.79 -13.24
N HIS A 190 -6.02 -11.17 -13.07
CA HIS A 190 -4.78 -11.46 -13.78
C HIS A 190 -3.76 -11.95 -12.76
N ILE A 191 -3.38 -13.22 -12.85
CA ILE A 191 -2.51 -13.88 -11.87
C ILE A 191 -1.05 -13.61 -12.23
N ASN A 192 -0.22 -13.28 -11.24
CA ASN A 192 1.22 -13.15 -11.44
C ASN A 192 1.90 -14.53 -11.40
N PRO A 193 2.48 -15.03 -12.51
CA PRO A 193 3.16 -16.33 -12.53
C PRO A 193 4.49 -16.32 -11.75
N ARG A 194 5.04 -15.15 -11.43
CA ARG A 194 6.29 -14.99 -10.65
C ARG A 194 6.05 -14.85 -9.16
N PHE A 195 4.81 -14.96 -8.70
CA PHE A 195 4.46 -14.82 -7.30
C PHE A 195 5.16 -15.85 -6.42
N THR A 196 5.83 -15.36 -5.38
CA THR A 196 6.44 -16.16 -4.33
C THR A 196 5.53 -16.17 -3.11
N SER A 197 5.07 -17.36 -2.71
CA SER A 197 4.26 -17.51 -1.50
C SER A 197 5.05 -17.11 -0.25
N PRO A 198 4.49 -16.28 0.65
CA PRO A 198 5.18 -15.89 1.88
C PRO A 198 5.46 -17.06 2.83
N ALA A 199 4.78 -18.20 2.65
CA ALA A 199 5.07 -19.43 3.40
C ALA A 199 6.53 -19.89 3.23
N GLN A 200 7.21 -19.50 2.14
CA GLN A 200 8.62 -19.80 1.91
C GLN A 200 9.58 -18.98 2.79
N LEU A 201 9.14 -17.86 3.36
CA LEU A 201 9.97 -17.03 4.25
C LEU A 201 10.06 -17.57 5.69
N SER A 202 9.16 -18.48 6.06
CA SER A 202 9.10 -19.04 7.41
C SER A 202 9.53 -20.50 7.41
N ASN A 203 10.81 -20.74 7.70
CA ASN A 203 11.25 -22.07 8.10
C ASN A 203 10.83 -22.33 9.55
N ILE A 204 9.98 -23.34 9.78
CA ILE A 204 9.97 -24.02 11.08
C ILE A 204 11.29 -24.78 11.15
N ARG A 205 12.26 -24.25 11.92
CA ARG A 205 13.42 -25.02 12.35
C ARG A 205 12.98 -25.81 13.58
N ASP A 206 12.45 -27.00 13.36
CA ASP A 206 12.33 -27.97 14.44
C ASP A 206 13.74 -28.33 14.89
N VAL A 207 14.01 -28.08 16.17
CA VAL A 207 15.26 -28.46 16.82
C VAL A 207 15.29 -29.99 16.89
N ILE A 208 16.35 -30.60 16.37
CA ILE A 208 16.78 -31.96 16.76
C ILE A 208 17.36 -31.87 18.16
#